data_AF-R6U6N3-F1
#
_entry.id   AF-R6U6N3-F1
#
_cell.length_a   1.000
_cell.length_b   1.000
_cell.length_c   1.000
_cell.angle_alpha   90.00
_cell.angle_beta   90.00
_cell.angle_gamma   90.00
#
_symmetry.space_group_name_H-M   'P 1'
#
loop_
_entity.id
_entity.type
_entity.pdbx_description
1 polymer ?
#
loop_
_entity_poly.entity_id
_entity_poly.type
_entity_poly.pdbx_seq_one_letter_code
_entity_poly.pdbx_strand_id
1 'polypeptide(L)'
;MIGNPAHCAAITVSDAGIMTGIGLNGSTLFDPQGKVSRAQFLALAMKTAGGDVSGIGQGTVIVFADDGDIPAEYRPYVIAAYNEGMISVPDGNGKDNFDPRGNITVSDALVMLGGILKTEKPVVKPVFAGSDSLKGELADVVSGLYAAGIIDSAENLSSELTRADAAVLLCRALERK
;
A
#
# COMPACT_ATOMS: atom_id res chain seq x y z
N MET A 1 -6.25 27.09 -11.52
CA MET A 1 -7.17 26.19 -10.80
C MET A 1 -6.35 25.39 -9.82
N ILE A 2 -6.49 25.64 -8.52
CA ILE A 2 -5.84 24.84 -7.49
C ILE A 2 -6.72 23.59 -7.34
N GLY A 3 -6.45 22.56 -8.14
CA GLY A 3 -7.13 21.27 -8.01
C GLY A 3 -6.72 20.63 -6.68
N ASN A 4 -7.66 19.99 -5.99
CA ASN A 4 -7.34 19.18 -4.83
C ASN A 4 -6.36 18.07 -5.29
N PRO A 5 -5.12 17.98 -4.77
CA PRO A 5 -4.14 16.98 -5.20
C PRO A 5 -4.68 15.55 -5.16
N ALA A 6 -5.52 15.23 -4.16
CA ALA A 6 -6.15 13.93 -4.04
C ALA A 6 -7.17 13.64 -5.15
N HIS A 7 -7.82 14.68 -5.69
CA HIS A 7 -8.74 14.52 -6.81
C HIS A 7 -8.00 14.19 -8.10
N CYS A 8 -6.93 14.93 -8.40
CA CYS A 8 -6.08 14.62 -9.56
C CYS A 8 -5.46 13.23 -9.42
N ALA A 9 -4.92 12.90 -8.25
CA ALA A 9 -4.35 11.59 -7.97
C ALA A 9 -5.37 10.46 -8.17
N ALA A 10 -6.61 10.63 -7.67
CA ALA A 10 -7.69 9.67 -7.84
C ALA A 10 -8.03 9.41 -9.32
N ILE A 11 -8.02 10.45 -10.16
CA ILE A 11 -8.20 10.31 -11.61
C ILE A 11 -7.03 9.51 -12.21
N THR A 12 -5.78 9.90 -11.93
CA THR A 12 -4.59 9.23 -12.47
C THR A 12 -4.55 7.74 -12.13
N VAL A 13 -4.78 7.37 -10.86
CA VAL A 13 -4.75 5.96 -10.45
C VAL A 13 -5.97 5.17 -10.94
N SER A 14 -7.10 5.84 -11.20
CA SER A 14 -8.28 5.23 -11.82
C SER A 14 -8.03 4.94 -13.30
N ASP A 15 -7.48 5.91 -14.03
CA ASP A 15 -7.16 5.79 -15.46
C ASP A 15 -6.09 4.73 -15.71
N ALA A 16 -5.14 4.58 -14.77
CA ALA A 16 -4.15 3.51 -14.78
C ALA A 16 -4.71 2.13 -14.37
N GLY A 17 -6.01 2.03 -14.01
CA GLY A 17 -6.63 0.77 -13.59
C GLY A 17 -6.15 0.22 -12.24
N ILE A 18 -5.47 1.05 -11.44
CA ILE A 18 -4.90 0.66 -10.15
C ILE A 18 -5.99 0.70 -9.10
N MET A 19 -6.59 1.87 -8.88
CA MET A 19 -7.58 2.10 -7.84
C MET A 19 -8.82 2.75 -8.45
N THR A 20 -9.86 1.95 -8.70
CA THR A 20 -11.12 2.40 -9.30
C THR A 20 -12.16 2.74 -8.24
N GLY A 21 -13.23 3.42 -8.65
CA GLY A 21 -14.40 3.66 -7.80
C GLY A 21 -15.18 2.39 -7.48
N ILE A 22 -16.05 2.51 -6.48
CA ILE A 22 -16.92 1.45 -5.96
C ILE A 22 -18.33 1.67 -6.51
N GLY A 23 -19.00 0.59 -6.91
CA GLY A 23 -20.38 0.64 -7.38
C GLY A 23 -21.36 0.86 -6.22
N LEU A 24 -22.11 1.95 -6.27
CA LEU A 24 -23.16 2.33 -5.33
C LEU A 24 -24.42 2.68 -6.11
N ASN A 25 -25.46 1.84 -6.01
CA ASN A 25 -26.79 2.07 -6.59
C ASN A 25 -26.76 2.43 -8.09
N GLY A 26 -25.94 1.74 -8.89
CA GLY A 26 -25.83 1.98 -10.33
C GLY A 26 -24.95 3.17 -10.72
N SER A 27 -24.34 3.87 -9.76
CA SER A 27 -23.30 4.87 -9.99
C SER A 27 -21.95 4.38 -9.46
N THR A 28 -20.86 4.78 -10.08
CA THR A 28 -19.50 4.51 -9.56
C THR A 28 -18.98 5.76 -8.86
N LEU A 29 -18.64 5.64 -7.58
CA LEU A 29 -18.08 6.73 -6.77
C LEU A 29 -16.71 6.33 -6.24
N PHE A 30 -15.77 7.27 -6.21
CA PHE A 30 -14.42 6.99 -5.72
C PHE A 30 -14.39 6.72 -4.20
N ASP A 31 -15.31 7.32 -3.44
CA ASP A 31 -15.38 7.28 -1.97
C ASP A 31 -14.03 7.67 -1.30
N PRO A 32 -13.65 8.96 -1.31
CA PRO A 32 -12.34 9.40 -0.83
C PRO A 32 -12.12 9.19 0.68
N GLN A 33 -13.20 9.14 1.47
CA GLN A 33 -13.13 8.98 2.93
C GLN A 33 -13.18 7.51 3.37
N GLY A 34 -13.54 6.60 2.46
CA GLY A 34 -13.49 5.16 2.69
C GLY A 34 -12.10 4.72 3.14
N LYS A 35 -12.05 3.70 3.98
CA LYS A 35 -10.80 3.10 4.47
C LYS A 35 -10.33 2.00 3.52
N VAL A 36 -9.02 1.80 3.47
CA VAL A 36 -8.39 0.79 2.62
C VAL A 36 -8.00 -0.40 3.50
N SER A 37 -8.42 -1.61 3.12
CA SER A 37 -7.99 -2.81 3.83
C SER A 37 -6.53 -3.15 3.50
N ARG A 38 -5.87 -3.90 4.39
CA ARG A 38 -4.47 -4.31 4.18
C ARG A 38 -4.26 -5.10 2.89
N ALA A 39 -5.13 -6.06 2.58
CA ALA A 39 -5.04 -6.84 1.34
C ALA A 39 -5.31 -5.98 0.10
N GLN A 40 -6.25 -5.04 0.20
CA GLN A 40 -6.54 -4.11 -0.88
C GLN A 40 -5.31 -3.24 -1.16
N PHE A 41 -4.71 -2.63 -0.14
CA PHE A 41 -3.54 -1.77 -0.32
C PHE A 41 -2.35 -2.55 -0.91
N LEU A 42 -2.12 -3.80 -0.49
CA LEU A 42 -1.10 -4.66 -1.09
C LEU A 42 -1.30 -4.81 -2.59
N ALA A 43 -2.51 -5.18 -3.02
CA ALA A 43 -2.82 -5.33 -4.44
C ALA A 43 -2.64 -4.03 -5.22
N LEU A 44 -3.06 -2.89 -4.65
CA LEU A 44 -2.86 -1.58 -5.25
C LEU A 44 -1.36 -1.24 -5.41
N ALA A 45 -0.56 -1.45 -4.37
CA ALA A 45 0.87 -1.18 -4.41
C ALA A 45 1.62 -2.08 -5.40
N MET A 46 1.25 -3.37 -5.49
CA MET A 46 1.81 -4.29 -6.48
C MET A 46 1.45 -3.88 -7.91
N LYS A 47 0.20 -3.51 -8.16
CA LYS A 47 -0.21 -2.98 -9.48
C LYS A 47 0.59 -1.73 -9.85
N THR A 48 0.79 -0.81 -8.91
CA THR A 48 1.61 0.39 -9.10
C THR A 48 3.07 0.05 -9.42
N ALA A 49 3.62 -1.01 -8.84
CA ALA A 49 4.96 -1.50 -9.13
C ALA A 49 5.07 -2.29 -10.44
N GLY A 50 3.97 -2.52 -11.16
CA GLY A 50 3.93 -3.32 -12.38
C GLY A 50 3.95 -4.83 -12.14
N GLY A 51 3.57 -5.28 -10.93
CA GLY A 51 3.47 -6.70 -10.59
C GLY A 51 2.39 -7.40 -11.42
N ASP A 52 2.76 -8.49 -12.09
CA ASP A 52 1.85 -9.30 -12.88
C ASP A 52 1.44 -10.56 -12.12
N VAL A 53 0.13 -10.74 -11.93
CA VAL A 53 -0.47 -11.90 -11.25
C VAL A 53 -1.27 -12.79 -12.21
N SER A 54 -1.21 -12.55 -13.53
CA SER A 54 -2.05 -13.22 -14.54
C SER A 54 -1.86 -14.74 -14.63
N GLY A 55 -0.76 -15.26 -14.09
CA GLY A 55 -0.46 -16.70 -14.01
C GLY A 55 -0.65 -17.32 -12.62
N ILE A 56 -1.05 -16.53 -11.62
CA ILE A 56 -1.14 -16.97 -10.23
C ILE A 56 -2.57 -17.43 -9.97
N GLY A 57 -2.74 -18.74 -9.77
CA GLY A 57 -4.04 -19.32 -9.44
C GLY A 57 -4.56 -18.90 -8.07
N GLN A 58 -5.84 -19.16 -7.80
CA GLN A 58 -6.46 -18.92 -6.49
C GLN A 58 -6.11 -20.00 -5.45
N GLY A 59 -4.92 -20.59 -5.55
CA GLY A 59 -4.46 -21.61 -4.61
C GLY A 59 -4.37 -21.07 -3.18
N THR A 60 -4.30 -21.97 -2.21
CA THR A 60 -4.20 -21.59 -0.79
C THR A 60 -2.79 -21.14 -0.46
N VAL A 61 -2.62 -19.95 0.12
CA VAL A 61 -1.35 -19.53 0.72
C VAL A 61 -1.41 -20.02 2.17
N ILE A 62 -1.20 -21.33 2.39
CA ILE A 62 -1.28 -21.94 3.74
C ILE A 62 -0.06 -21.50 4.57
N VAL A 63 0.04 -20.20 4.84
CA VAL A 63 1.17 -19.55 5.51
C VAL A 63 0.67 -18.59 6.59
N PHE A 64 -0.55 -18.05 6.45
CA PHE A 64 -1.20 -17.21 7.45
C PHE A 64 -2.32 -17.98 8.16
N ALA A 65 -2.49 -17.75 9.46
CA ALA A 65 -3.57 -18.38 10.24
C ALA A 65 -4.97 -17.96 9.77
N ASP A 66 -5.07 -16.77 9.15
CA ASP A 66 -6.26 -16.17 8.60
C ASP A 66 -6.29 -16.16 7.05
N ASP A 67 -5.61 -17.11 6.39
CA ASP A 67 -5.63 -17.21 4.91
C ASP A 67 -7.06 -17.32 4.33
N GLY A 68 -7.97 -17.97 5.08
CA GLY A 68 -9.39 -18.06 4.72
C GLY A 68 -10.10 -16.71 4.63
N ASP A 69 -9.57 -15.68 5.29
CA ASP A 69 -10.13 -14.33 5.30
C ASP A 69 -9.66 -13.45 4.14
N ILE A 70 -8.68 -13.92 3.34
CA ILE A 70 -8.20 -13.18 2.18
C ILE A 70 -9.27 -13.18 1.08
N PRO A 71 -9.80 -12.00 0.67
CA PRO A 71 -10.75 -11.91 -0.43
C PRO A 71 -10.18 -12.48 -1.73
N ALA A 72 -11.02 -13.20 -2.49
CA ALA A 72 -10.59 -13.90 -3.70
C ALA A 72 -9.92 -13.00 -4.75
N GLU A 73 -10.35 -11.73 -4.85
CA GLU A 73 -9.77 -10.73 -5.76
C GLU A 73 -8.33 -10.31 -5.38
N TYR A 74 -7.98 -10.34 -4.09
CA TYR A 74 -6.63 -9.97 -3.62
C TYR A 74 -5.72 -11.19 -3.43
N ARG A 75 -6.28 -12.39 -3.44
CA ARG A 75 -5.54 -13.64 -3.20
C ARG A 75 -4.30 -13.78 -4.10
N PRO A 76 -4.37 -13.62 -5.43
CA PRO A 76 -3.18 -13.73 -6.29
C PRO A 76 -2.05 -12.78 -5.90
N TYR A 77 -2.38 -11.55 -5.46
CA TYR A 77 -1.42 -10.56 -4.99
C TYR A 77 -0.76 -10.97 -3.68
N VAL A 78 -1.54 -11.50 -2.73
CA VAL A 78 -0.99 -12.02 -1.46
C VAL A 78 -0.03 -13.19 -1.72
N ILE A 79 -0.38 -14.11 -2.63
CA ILE A 79 0.52 -15.22 -3.01
C ILE A 79 1.81 -14.68 -3.61
N ALA A 80 1.70 -13.75 -4.56
CA ALA A 80 2.85 -13.16 -5.25
C ALA A 80 3.78 -12.46 -4.26
N ALA A 81 3.23 -11.58 -3.43
CA ALA A 81 3.98 -10.84 -2.43
C ALA A 81 4.69 -11.76 -1.44
N TYR A 82 4.05 -12.85 -1.02
CA TYR A 82 4.67 -13.83 -0.15
C TYR A 82 5.83 -14.56 -0.85
N ASN A 83 5.61 -15.05 -2.07
CA ASN A 83 6.63 -15.76 -2.85
C ASN A 83 7.84 -14.87 -3.17
N GLU A 84 7.62 -13.57 -3.37
CA GLU A 84 8.68 -12.58 -3.61
C GLU A 84 9.34 -12.06 -2.32
N GLY A 85 8.89 -12.52 -1.15
CA GLY A 85 9.41 -12.11 0.16
C GLY A 85 9.09 -10.67 0.54
N MET A 86 8.09 -10.05 -0.10
CA MET A 86 7.61 -8.69 0.20
C MET A 86 6.76 -8.65 1.47
N ILE A 87 6.08 -9.76 1.78
CA ILE A 87 5.38 -9.97 3.04
C ILE A 87 5.90 -11.27 3.67
N SER A 88 6.04 -11.26 4.99
CA SER A 88 6.57 -12.40 5.74
C SER A 88 5.79 -12.61 7.04
N VAL A 89 5.76 -13.86 7.48
CA VAL A 89 5.25 -14.25 8.80
C VAL A 89 6.42 -14.11 9.78
N PRO A 90 6.35 -13.25 10.82
CA PRO A 90 7.47 -12.98 11.73
C PRO A 90 8.16 -14.24 12.27
N ASP A 91 7.39 -15.28 12.61
CA ASP A 91 7.94 -16.48 13.26
C ASP A 91 7.88 -17.76 12.42
N GLY A 92 7.40 -17.71 11.17
CA GLY A 92 7.32 -18.89 10.27
C GLY A 92 6.45 -20.05 10.77
N ASN A 93 5.84 -19.92 11.95
CA ASN A 93 5.07 -20.95 12.63
C ASN A 93 3.62 -21.07 12.12
N GLY A 94 3.24 -20.27 11.11
CA GLY A 94 1.88 -20.23 10.55
C GLY A 94 0.82 -19.72 11.53
N LYS A 95 1.22 -19.03 12.60
CA LYS A 95 0.33 -18.54 13.68
C LYS A 95 0.07 -17.04 13.65
N ASP A 96 0.82 -16.28 12.86
CA ASP A 96 0.60 -14.85 12.75
C ASP A 96 -0.43 -14.55 11.66
N ASN A 97 -1.32 -13.61 11.97
CA ASN A 97 -2.38 -13.16 11.08
C ASN A 97 -1.82 -12.14 10.10
N PHE A 98 -2.23 -12.24 8.83
CA PHE A 98 -2.01 -11.18 7.86
C PHE A 98 -2.97 -9.99 8.09
N ASP A 99 -4.15 -10.24 8.63
CA ASP A 99 -5.27 -9.30 8.76
C ASP A 99 -5.69 -8.67 7.42
N PRO A 100 -6.17 -9.48 6.45
CA PRO A 100 -6.48 -9.01 5.10
C PRO A 100 -7.63 -7.99 5.03
N ARG A 101 -8.53 -8.02 6.03
CA ARG A 101 -9.73 -7.18 6.09
C ARG A 101 -9.59 -5.98 7.01
N GLY A 102 -8.63 -5.98 7.93
CA GLY A 102 -8.31 -4.84 8.77
C GLY A 102 -7.94 -3.61 7.96
N ASN A 103 -8.37 -2.44 8.44
CA ASN A 103 -7.98 -1.16 7.87
C ASN A 103 -6.47 -0.95 8.09
N ILE A 104 -5.74 -0.70 7.01
CA ILE A 104 -4.30 -0.49 7.11
C ILE A 104 -4.00 0.88 7.72
N THR A 105 -3.03 0.94 8.62
CA THR A 105 -2.52 2.22 9.12
C THR A 105 -1.61 2.87 8.07
N VAL A 106 -1.43 4.19 8.16
CA VAL A 106 -0.47 4.89 7.28
C VAL A 106 0.95 4.32 7.44
N SER A 107 1.40 4.01 8.66
CA SER A 107 2.73 3.41 8.88
C SER A 107 2.92 2.10 8.12
N ASP A 108 1.93 1.20 8.21
CA ASP A 108 2.01 -0.13 7.62
C ASP A 108 1.93 -0.06 6.11
N ALA A 109 1.12 0.87 5.59
CA ALA A 109 1.05 1.16 4.17
C ALA A 109 2.40 1.66 3.63
N LEU A 110 3.09 2.55 4.34
CA LEU A 110 4.41 3.03 3.92
C LEU A 110 5.45 1.91 3.95
N VAL A 111 5.49 1.08 5.01
CA VAL A 111 6.39 -0.07 5.07
C VAL A 111 6.15 -1.03 3.91
N MET A 112 4.89 -1.38 3.67
CA MET A 112 4.49 -2.26 2.57
C MET A 112 4.87 -1.68 1.20
N LEU A 113 4.56 -0.39 0.97
CA LEU A 113 4.87 0.28 -0.28
C LEU A 113 6.40 0.35 -0.49
N GLY A 114 7.16 0.75 0.52
CA GLY A 114 8.64 0.81 0.44
C GLY A 114 9.28 -0.53 0.13
N GLY A 115 8.77 -1.62 0.73
CA GLY A 115 9.21 -2.99 0.44
C GLY A 115 8.93 -3.42 -0.99
N ILE A 116 7.69 -3.23 -1.47
CA ILE A 116 7.27 -3.58 -2.84
C ILE A 116 8.07 -2.77 -3.88
N LEU A 117 8.23 -1.47 -3.62
CA LEU A 117 8.95 -0.54 -4.47
C LEU A 117 10.48 -0.68 -4.39
N LYS A 118 10.98 -1.50 -3.44
CA LYS A 118 12.40 -1.70 -3.11
C LYS A 118 13.14 -0.37 -2.95
N THR A 119 12.56 0.57 -2.20
CA THR A 119 13.15 1.88 -2.01
C THR A 119 14.50 1.78 -1.30
N GLU A 120 15.50 2.49 -1.84
CA GLU A 120 16.82 2.51 -1.26
C GLU A 120 16.82 3.19 0.12
N LYS A 121 17.66 2.67 1.01
CA LYS A 121 17.91 3.30 2.30
C LYS A 121 18.91 4.44 2.10
N PRO A 122 18.52 5.71 2.31
CA PRO A 122 19.43 6.82 2.10
C PRO A 122 20.53 6.81 3.16
N VAL A 123 21.77 7.07 2.73
CA VAL A 123 22.95 7.17 3.62
C VAL A 123 22.78 8.34 4.61
N VAL A 124 22.18 9.43 4.14
CA VAL A 124 21.85 10.60 4.95
C VAL A 124 20.34 10.69 5.09
N LYS A 125 19.83 10.58 6.32
CA LYS A 125 18.38 10.68 6.57
C LYS A 125 17.91 12.12 6.37
N PRO A 126 16.91 12.36 5.51
CA PRO A 126 16.34 13.69 5.33
C PRO A 126 15.59 14.11 6.60
N VAL A 127 15.57 15.41 6.87
CA VAL A 127 14.78 16.02 7.94
C VAL A 127 13.59 16.72 7.30
N PHE A 128 12.39 16.35 7.72
CA PHE A 128 11.13 16.86 7.19
C PHE A 128 10.02 16.71 8.24
N ALA A 129 8.81 17.19 7.96
CA ALA A 129 7.72 17.19 8.92
C ALA A 129 7.43 15.75 9.44
N GLY A 130 7.52 15.56 10.76
CA GLY A 130 7.26 14.28 11.42
C GLY A 130 8.45 13.30 11.50
N SER A 131 9.60 13.61 10.89
CA SER A 131 10.75 12.68 10.85
C SER A 131 11.40 12.42 12.22
N ASP A 132 11.27 13.36 13.16
CA ASP A 132 12.03 13.37 14.43
C ASP A 132 11.63 12.25 15.40
N SER A 133 10.40 11.75 15.26
CA SER A 133 9.85 10.70 16.14
C SER A 133 10.06 9.28 15.59
N LEU A 134 10.59 9.14 14.37
CA LEU A 134 10.72 7.86 13.70
C LEU A 134 11.95 7.09 14.19
N LYS A 135 11.79 5.78 14.39
CA LYS A 135 12.86 4.87 14.83
C LYS A 135 12.81 3.56 14.07
N GLY A 136 13.93 2.84 14.07
CA GLY A 136 14.04 1.51 13.49
C GLY A 136 13.77 1.49 11.97
N GLU A 137 13.15 0.40 11.51
CA GLU A 137 12.86 0.15 10.10
C GLU A 137 11.94 1.20 9.47
N LEU A 138 10.91 1.65 10.20
CA LEU A 138 9.99 2.67 9.71
C LEU A 138 10.71 3.97 9.33
N ALA A 139 11.72 4.37 10.11
CA ALA A 139 12.52 5.56 9.78
C ALA A 139 13.29 5.39 8.47
N ASP A 140 13.81 4.20 8.19
CA ASP A 140 14.54 3.91 6.94
C ASP A 140 13.59 3.94 5.74
N VAL A 141 12.42 3.28 5.85
CA VAL A 141 11.44 3.22 4.77
C VAL A 141 10.90 4.60 4.44
N VAL A 142 10.47 5.36 5.45
CA VAL A 142 9.94 6.71 5.26
C VAL A 142 11.03 7.61 4.64
N SER A 143 12.28 7.49 5.08
CA SER A 143 13.38 8.26 4.47
C SER A 143 13.59 7.92 3.00
N GLY A 144 13.51 6.63 2.62
CA GLY A 144 13.62 6.19 1.23
C GLY A 144 12.45 6.65 0.37
N LEU A 145 11.22 6.57 0.88
CA LEU A 145 10.03 7.07 0.21
C LEU A 145 10.07 8.59 0.02
N TYR A 146 10.58 9.33 1.01
CA TYR A 146 10.77 10.78 0.90
C TYR A 146 11.81 11.12 -0.16
N ALA A 147 12.96 10.42 -0.16
CA ALA A 147 14.00 10.61 -1.17
C ALA A 147 13.52 10.30 -2.59
N ALA A 148 12.61 9.33 -2.73
CA ALA A 148 11.94 9.00 -3.99
C ALA A 148 10.81 9.97 -4.39
N GLY A 149 10.50 10.98 -3.56
CA GLY A 149 9.44 11.96 -3.80
C GLY A 149 8.01 11.42 -3.61
N ILE A 150 7.85 10.28 -2.96
CA ILE A 150 6.55 9.61 -2.76
C ILE A 150 5.78 10.23 -1.59
N ILE A 151 6.50 10.66 -0.56
CA ILE A 151 5.93 11.36 0.59
C ILE A 151 6.65 12.67 0.85
N ASP A 152 5.95 13.59 1.52
CA ASP A 152 6.40 14.93 1.91
C ASP A 152 6.36 15.14 3.43
N SER A 153 5.58 14.33 4.16
CA SER A 153 5.53 14.30 5.62
C SER A 153 5.39 12.88 6.18
N ALA A 154 5.68 12.72 7.46
CA ALA A 154 5.48 11.49 8.23
C ALA A 154 4.53 11.72 9.40
N GLU A 155 3.40 12.35 9.11
CA GLU A 155 2.35 12.65 10.09
C GLU A 155 1.26 11.58 10.09
N ASN A 156 0.48 11.51 11.17
CA ASN A 156 -0.70 10.63 11.29
C ASN A 156 -0.42 9.15 11.02
N LEU A 157 0.78 8.66 11.32
CA LEU A 157 1.23 7.31 10.99
C LEU A 157 0.37 6.20 11.60
N SER A 158 -0.23 6.44 12.76
CA SER A 158 -1.14 5.49 13.43
C SER A 158 -2.59 5.55 12.94
N SER A 159 -2.93 6.51 12.07
CA SER A 159 -4.29 6.65 11.54
C SER A 159 -4.56 5.63 10.43
N GLU A 160 -5.83 5.27 10.25
CA GLU A 160 -6.27 4.41 9.15
C GLU A 160 -6.21 5.15 7.82
N LEU A 161 -5.58 4.52 6.82
CA LEU A 161 -5.39 5.07 5.49
C LEU A 161 -6.72 5.26 4.76
N THR A 162 -6.98 6.49 4.32
CA THR A 162 -8.14 6.79 3.47
C THR A 162 -7.85 6.45 2.01
N ARG A 163 -8.92 6.26 1.23
CA ARG A 163 -8.81 6.05 -0.22
C ARG A 163 -8.20 7.25 -0.94
N ALA A 164 -8.45 8.47 -0.46
CA ALA A 164 -7.80 9.67 -0.97
C ALA A 164 -6.28 9.68 -0.74
N ASP A 165 -5.85 9.38 0.49
CA ASP A 165 -4.42 9.34 0.82
C ASP A 165 -3.71 8.21 0.09
N ALA A 166 -4.35 7.04 -0.01
CA ALA A 166 -3.85 5.92 -0.81
C ALA A 166 -3.66 6.32 -2.28
N ALA A 167 -4.62 7.03 -2.88
CA ALA A 167 -4.50 7.50 -4.25
C ALA A 167 -3.31 8.44 -4.43
N VAL A 168 -3.07 9.37 -3.49
CA VAL A 168 -1.92 10.28 -3.54
C VAL A 168 -0.61 9.51 -3.47
N LEU A 169 -0.48 8.56 -2.54
CA LEU A 169 0.72 7.72 -2.40
C LEU A 169 1.01 6.93 -3.67
N LEU A 170 -0.02 6.27 -4.22
CA LEU A 170 0.11 5.44 -5.41
C LEU A 170 0.40 6.29 -6.66
N CYS A 171 -0.23 7.46 -6.79
CA CYS A 171 0.02 8.39 -7.89
C CYS A 171 1.47 8.87 -7.88
N ARG A 172 1.99 9.33 -6.73
CA ARG A 172 3.40 9.75 -6.61
C ARG A 172 4.35 8.58 -6.86
N ALA A 173 3.98 7.37 -6.44
CA ALA A 173 4.77 6.17 -6.73
C ALA A 173 4.78 5.78 -8.22
N LEU A 174 3.73 6.10 -9.00
CA LEU A 174 3.73 5.94 -10.46
C LEU A 174 4.62 6.98 -11.14
N GLU A 175 4.65 8.19 -10.61
CA GLU A 175 5.39 9.33 -11.19
C GLU A 175 6.86 9.36 -10.75
N ARG A 176 7.30 8.44 -9.89
CA ARG A 176 8.69 8.34 -9.44
C ARG A 176 9.61 8.11 -10.64
N LYS A 177 10.68 8.90 -10.72
CA LYS A 177 11.70 8.82 -11.79
C LYS A 177 12.82 7.86 -11.41
#